data_AF-A0A7J3DBB3-F1
#
_entry.id   AF-A0A7J3DBB3-F1
#
_cell.length_a   1.000
_cell.length_b   1.000
_cell.length_c   1.000
_cell.angle_alpha   90.00
_cell.angle_beta   90.00
_cell.angle_gamma   90.00
#
_symmetry.space_group_name_H-M   'P 1'
#
loop_
_entity.id
_entity.type
_entity.pdbx_description
1 polymer ?
#
loop_
_entity_poly.entity_id
_entity_poly.type
_entity_poly.pdbx_seq_one_letter_code
_entity_poly.pdbx_strand_id
1 'polypeptide(L)' 'MPEGLSPNAEKVFRAMKDAGIVGEEKMTDAQRITNMSKLPKAQCLAALQELEKKGYVKRRAREKSAGYYLIKTQ' A
#
# COMPACT_ATOMS: atom_id res chain seq x y z
N MET A 1 -15.44 9.97 -3.57
CA MET A 1 -14.56 9.05 -4.34
C MET A 1 -13.18 9.66 -4.30
N PRO A 2 -12.07 8.94 -4.04
CA PRO A 2 -10.76 9.58 -3.96
C PRO A 2 -10.29 9.92 -5.37
N GLU A 3 -10.75 11.06 -5.88
CA GLU A 3 -10.43 11.57 -7.21
C GLU A 3 -8.91 11.78 -7.33
N GLY A 4 -8.30 11.07 -8.29
CA GLY A 4 -6.88 11.15 -8.64
C GLY A 4 -5.99 10.02 -8.10
N LEU A 5 -6.54 8.90 -7.64
CA LEU A 5 -5.76 7.67 -7.51
C LEU A 5 -5.93 6.83 -8.77
N SER A 6 -4.83 6.27 -9.29
CA SER A 6 -4.91 5.29 -10.37
C SER A 6 -5.84 4.12 -9.97
N PRO A 7 -6.58 3.49 -10.90
CA PRO A 7 -7.47 2.36 -10.60
C PRO A 7 -6.73 1.20 -9.90
N ASN A 8 -5.43 1.09 -10.13
CA ASN A 8 -4.55 0.14 -9.45
C ASN A 8 -4.26 0.57 -8.01
N ALA A 9 -4.08 1.87 -7.76
CA ALA A 9 -3.85 2.42 -6.43
C ALA A 9 -5.10 2.30 -5.57
N GLU A 10 -6.30 2.49 -6.12
CA GLU A 10 -7.55 2.17 -5.43
C GLU A 10 -7.64 0.68 -5.07
N LYS A 11 -7.31 -0.23 -6.00
CA LYS A 11 -7.26 -1.68 -5.72
C LYS A 11 -6.27 -2.01 -4.62
N VAL A 12 -5.05 -1.48 -4.68
CA VAL A 12 -4.01 -1.70 -3.66
C VAL A 12 -4.45 -1.14 -2.31
N PHE A 13 -5.00 0.08 -2.28
CA PHE A 13 -5.50 0.71 -1.07
C PHE A 13 -6.64 -0.09 -0.44
N ARG A 14 -7.58 -0.57 -1.27
CA ARG A 14 -8.70 -1.40 -0.81
C ARG A 14 -8.22 -2.75 -0.30
N ALA A 15 -7.28 -3.41 -0.99
CA ALA A 15 -6.67 -4.65 -0.53
C ALA A 15 -5.87 -4.46 0.78
N MET A 16 -5.15 -3.34 0.92
CA MET A 16 -4.44 -2.99 2.16
C MET A 16 -5.40 -2.73 3.31
N LYS A 17 -6.51 -2.01 3.05
CA LYS A 17 -7.55 -1.73 4.03
C LYS A 17 -8.29 -2.99 4.46
N ASP A 18 -8.62 -3.86 3.50
CA ASP A 18 -9.28 -5.17 3.73
C ASP A 18 -8.36 -6.12 4.52
N ALA A 19 -7.06 -6.12 4.21
CA ALA A 19 -6.04 -6.85 4.96
C ALA A 19 -5.73 -6.25 6.34
N GLY A 20 -6.33 -5.11 6.70
CA GLY A 20 -6.14 -4.45 7.99
C GLY A 20 -4.72 -3.88 8.18
N ILE A 21 -4.02 -3.50 7.10
CA ILE A 21 -2.67 -2.94 7.12
C ILE A 21 -2.73 -1.45 7.49
N VAL A 22 -3.31 -1.15 8.65
CA VAL A 22 -3.64 0.21 9.13
C VAL A 22 -2.81 0.60 10.35
N GLY A 23 -1.50 0.46 10.25
CA GLY A 23 -0.58 0.80 11.33
C GLY A 23 0.73 0.06 11.21
N GLU A 24 1.72 0.52 11.96
CA GLU A 24 3.04 -0.11 12.00
C GLU A 24 3.00 -1.57 12.48
N GLU A 25 2.04 -1.91 13.34
CA GLU A 25 1.80 -3.28 13.83
C GLU A 25 1.43 -4.25 12.72
N LYS A 26 0.72 -3.77 11.69
CA LYS A 26 0.21 -4.56 10.57
C LYS A 26 0.98 -4.28 9.28
N MET A 27 2.15 -3.64 9.38
CA MET A 27 2.98 -3.34 8.21
C MET A 27 3.30 -4.62 7.43
N THR A 28 3.29 -4.51 6.11
CA THR A 28 3.55 -5.66 5.24
C THR A 28 4.39 -5.26 4.04
N ASP A 29 5.10 -6.21 3.47
CA ASP A 29 6.05 -5.94 2.38
C ASP A 29 5.33 -5.70 1.06
N ALA A 30 5.92 -4.90 0.17
CA ALA A 30 5.35 -4.62 -1.16
C ALA A 30 4.99 -5.91 -1.92
N GLN A 31 5.77 -6.98 -1.75
CA GLN A 31 5.51 -8.28 -2.36
C GLN A 31 4.23 -8.93 -1.84
N ARG A 32 3.95 -8.81 -0.54
CA ARG A 32 2.74 -9.33 0.09
C ARG A 32 1.50 -8.53 -0.33
N ILE A 33 1.61 -7.20 -0.39
CA ILE A 33 0.56 -6.33 -0.95
C ILE A 33 0.28 -6.66 -2.42
N THR A 34 1.32 -6.89 -3.21
CA THR A 34 1.20 -7.29 -4.62
C THR A 34 0.43 -8.61 -4.75
N ASN A 35 0.75 -9.59 -3.89
CA ASN A 35 0.08 -10.89 -3.86
C ASN A 35 -1.39 -10.77 -3.43
N MET A 36 -1.69 -9.94 -2.43
CA MET A 36 -3.06 -9.70 -1.95
C MET A 36 -3.91 -8.90 -2.96
N SER A 37 -3.30 -7.92 -3.61
CA SER A 37 -3.98 -7.08 -4.61
C SER A 37 -4.15 -7.79 -5.95
N LYS A 38 -3.51 -8.96 -6.14
CA LYS A 38 -3.45 -9.71 -7.41
C LYS A 38 -3.07 -8.82 -8.60
N LEU A 39 -2.19 -7.86 -8.35
CA LEU A 39 -1.71 -6.91 -9.36
C LEU A 39 -0.27 -7.23 -9.74
N PRO A 40 0.17 -6.88 -10.96
CA PRO A 40 1.58 -6.98 -11.33
C PRO A 40 2.46 -6.11 -10.43
N LYS A 41 3.71 -6.55 -10.18
CA LYS A 41 4.68 -5.83 -9.34
C LYS A 41 4.88 -4.37 -9.79
N ALA A 42 4.89 -4.12 -11.10
CA ALA A 42 4.98 -2.78 -11.67
C ALA A 42 3.79 -1.88 -11.27
N GLN A 43 2.58 -2.41 -11.30
CA GLN A 43 1.37 -1.65 -10.95
C GLN A 43 1.23 -1.47 -9.44
N CYS A 44 1.65 -2.45 -8.65
CA CYS A 44 1.71 -2.32 -7.20
C CYS A 44 2.76 -1.29 -6.77
N LEU A 45 3.94 -1.29 -7.38
CA LEU A 45 4.98 -0.29 -7.12
C LEU A 45 4.50 1.13 -7.47
N ALA A 46 3.89 1.31 -8.65
CA ALA A 46 3.32 2.60 -9.04
C ALA A 46 2.24 3.06 -8.06
N ALA A 47 1.32 2.16 -7.69
CA ALA A 47 0.27 2.42 -6.71
C ALA A 47 0.82 2.80 -5.33
N LEU A 48 1.81 2.04 -4.82
CA LEU A 48 2.45 2.32 -3.54
C LEU A 48 3.16 3.67 -3.56
N GLN A 49 3.81 4.02 -4.66
CA GLN A 49 4.50 5.29 -4.83
C GLN A 49 3.52 6.48 -4.90
N GLU A 50 2.36 6.30 -5.54
CA GLU A 50 1.27 7.29 -5.57
C GLU A 50 0.66 7.49 -4.17
N LEU A 51 0.36 6.38 -3.49
CA LEU A 51 -0.18 6.37 -2.13
C LEU A 51 0.82 6.96 -1.12
N GLU A 52 2.11 6.71 -1.29
CA GLU A 52 3.17 7.32 -0.49
C GLU A 52 3.28 8.82 -0.75
N LYS A 53 3.30 9.26 -2.02
CA LYS A 53 3.32 10.68 -2.40
C LYS A 53 2.14 11.46 -1.83
N LYS A 54 0.95 10.85 -1.81
CA LYS A 54 -0.25 11.44 -1.24
C LYS A 54 -0.32 11.35 0.29
N GLY A 55 0.61 10.65 0.92
CA GLY A 55 0.67 10.47 2.37
C GLY A 55 -0.38 9.50 2.92
N TYR A 56 -0.88 8.58 2.09
CA TYR A 56 -1.78 7.49 2.51
C TYR A 56 -1.00 6.28 3.01
N VAL A 57 0.17 5.99 2.44
CA VAL A 57 1.04 4.86 2.82
C VAL A 57 2.39 5.38 3.32
N LYS A 58 2.95 4.70 4.30
CA LYS A 58 4.31 4.97 4.79
C LYS A 58 5.13 3.70 4.72
N ARG A 59 6.35 3.84 4.21
CA ARG A 59 7.36 2.78 4.21
C ARG A 59 8.20 2.87 5.49
N ARG A 60 8.36 1.75 6.18
CA ARG A 60 9.30 1.55 7.28
C ARG A 60 10.27 0.44 6.91
N ALA A 61 11.54 0.78 6.80
CA ALA A 61 12.59 -0.21 6.66
C ALA A 61 12.74 -0.96 8.00
N ARG A 62 12.53 -2.27 7.99
CA ARG A 62 13.03 -3.18 9.04
C ARG A 62 14.33 -3.82 8.55
N GLU A 63 15.11 -4.31 9.50
CA GLU A 63 16.45 -4.88 9.31
C GLU A 63 16.54 -6.02 8.26
N LYS A 64 15.42 -6.64 7.89
CA LYS A 64 15.33 -7.67 6.85
C LYS A 64 14.29 -7.43 5.74
N SER A 65 13.48 -6.36 5.81
CA SER A 65 12.45 -6.06 4.80
C SER A 65 11.86 -4.65 4.93
N ALA A 66 11.45 -4.07 3.79
CA ALA A 66 10.71 -2.81 3.76
C ALA A 66 9.21 -3.09 3.94
N GLY A 67 8.68 -2.76 5.12
CA GLY A 67 7.25 -2.84 5.42
C GLY A 67 6.53 -1.56 5.01
N TYR A 68 5.37 -1.70 4.41
CA TYR A 68 4.46 -0.63 4.02
C TYR A 68 3.20 -0.73 4.86
N TYR A 69 2.69 0.39 5.34
CA TYR A 69 1.45 0.46 6.10
C TYR A 69 0.66 1.71 5.73
N LEU A 70 -0.66 1.63 5.82
CA LEU A 70 -1.53 2.78 5.67
C LEU A 70 -1.39 3.67 6.91
N ILE A 71 -1.11 4.95 6.68
CA ILE A 71 -0.99 5.99 7.72
C ILE A 71 -2.17 6.96 7.74
N LYS A 72 -2.92 7.05 6.64
CA LYS A 72 -4.02 7.99 6.54
C LYS A 72 -5.28 7.27 6.06
N THR A 73 -6.17 7.00 6.99
CA THR A 73 -7.54 6.60 6.75
C THR A 73 -8.44 7.81 7.04
N GLN A 74 -8.40 8.83 6.19
CA GLN A 74 -9.39 9.91 6.15
C GLN A 74 -9.86 10.14 4.73
#